data_AF-A0A1H3HJT2-F1
#
_entry.id   AF-A0A1H3HJT2-F1
#
_cell.length_a   1.000
_cell.length_b   1.000
_cell.length_c   1.000
_cell.angle_alpha   90.00
_cell.angle_beta   90.00
_cell.angle_gamma   90.00
#
_symmetry.space_group_name_H-M   'P 1'
#
loop_
_entity.id
_entity.type
_entity.pdbx_description
1 polymer ?
#
loop_
_entity_poly.entity_id
_entity_poly.type
_entity_poly.pdbx_seq_one_letter_code
_entity_poly.pdbx_strand_id
1 'polypeptide(L)'
;MPIIAKVYFSHPEMALAGVIGSLPDITIRVLQEVSTDPVSDKSFFIMETDQCEVLERELATDHTVKYAQRVSHYEEWPVYGIEFSPKRYFWGPK
;
A
#
# COMPACT_ATOMS: atom_id res chain seq x y z
N MET A 1 19.99 15.52 20.73
CA MET A 1 20.37 14.30 19.99
C MET A 1 19.11 13.64 19.49
N PRO A 2 18.88 13.51 18.18
CA PRO A 2 17.76 12.72 17.67
C PRO A 2 18.06 11.23 17.85
N ILE A 3 17.09 10.48 18.36
CA ILE A 3 17.09 9.01 18.34
C ILE A 3 16.20 8.60 17.17
N ILE A 4 16.75 7.82 16.25
CA ILE A 4 15.99 7.20 15.15
C ILE A 4 15.87 5.71 15.49
N ALA A 5 14.64 5.22 15.63
CA ALA A 5 14.35 3.81 15.83
C ALA A 5 13.57 3.28 14.63
N LYS A 6 13.94 2.08 14.15
CA LYS A 6 13.12 1.31 13.20
C LYS A 6 12.30 0.31 14.00
N VAL A 7 10.98 0.43 13.93
CA VAL A 7 10.04 -0.47 14.62
C VAL A 7 9.31 -1.28 13.57
N TYR A 8 9.27 -2.59 13.75
CA TYR A 8 8.52 -3.52 12.91
C TYR A 8 7.30 -3.96 13.70
N PHE A 9 6.12 -3.82 13.11
CA PHE A 9 4.85 -4.24 13.70
C PHE A 9 4.10 -5.06 12.66
N SER A 10 3.34 -6.06 13.10
CA SER A 10 2.45 -6.87 12.27
C SER A 10 1.11 -6.98 12.98
N HIS A 11 0.03 -6.75 12.25
CA HIS A 11 -1.33 -6.86 12.75
C HIS A 11 -2.21 -7.39 11.61
N PRO A 12 -3.10 -8.36 11.85
CA PRO A 12 -3.93 -8.95 10.79
C PRO A 12 -4.80 -7.92 10.03
N GLU A 13 -5.23 -6.86 10.72
CA GLU A 13 -6.02 -5.75 10.17
C GLU A 13 -5.19 -4.52 9.74
N MET A 14 -3.86 -4.68 9.59
CA MET A 14 -3.03 -3.62 9.05
C MET A 14 -3.29 -3.49 7.54
N ALA A 15 -3.24 -2.27 7.03
CA ALA A 15 -3.28 -2.01 5.60
C ALA A 15 -2.30 -2.93 4.84
N LEU A 16 -2.81 -3.68 3.86
CA LEU A 16 -2.05 -4.61 3.02
C LEU A 16 -1.42 -5.80 3.77
N ALA A 17 -1.88 -6.12 4.98
CA ALA A 17 -1.33 -7.24 5.75
C ALA A 17 -1.41 -8.58 4.99
N GLY A 18 -2.51 -8.80 4.25
CA GLY A 18 -2.67 -9.99 3.41
C GLY A 18 -1.66 -10.00 2.27
N VAL A 19 -1.57 -8.89 1.54
CA VAL A 19 -0.64 -8.74 0.41
C VAL A 19 0.83 -8.92 0.84
N ILE A 20 1.25 -8.26 1.92
CA ILE A 20 2.63 -8.36 2.44
C ILE A 20 2.93 -9.77 2.94
N GLY A 21 1.93 -10.45 3.54
CA GLY A 21 2.09 -11.84 3.97
C GLY A 21 2.23 -12.84 2.82
N SER A 22 1.52 -12.60 1.70
CA SER A 22 1.54 -13.46 0.52
C SER A 22 2.73 -13.23 -0.41
N LEU A 23 3.34 -12.04 -0.37
CA LEU A 23 4.46 -11.63 -1.22
C LEU A 23 5.64 -11.16 -0.34
N PRO A 24 6.47 -12.08 0.21
CA PRO A 24 7.51 -11.71 1.17
C PRO A 24 8.63 -10.83 0.57
N ASP A 25 8.82 -10.90 -0.75
CA ASP A 25 9.87 -10.17 -1.47
C ASP A 25 9.37 -8.86 -2.12
N ILE A 26 8.11 -8.48 -1.90
CA ILE A 26 7.57 -7.21 -2.44
C ILE A 26 8.19 -6.01 -1.74
N THR A 27 8.62 -5.01 -2.51
CA THR A 27 8.95 -3.69 -1.96
C THR A 27 7.79 -2.73 -2.23
N ILE A 28 7.22 -2.18 -1.15
CA ILE A 28 6.11 -1.22 -1.21
C ILE A 28 6.64 0.15 -0.81
N ARG A 29 6.50 1.13 -1.69
CA ARG A 29 6.87 2.51 -1.42
C ARG A 29 5.65 3.40 -1.49
N VAL A 30 5.45 4.21 -0.45
CA VAL A 30 4.40 5.23 -0.44
C VAL A 30 4.83 6.38 -1.33
N LEU A 31 4.02 6.70 -2.33
CA LEU A 31 4.13 7.99 -3.01
C LEU A 31 3.48 9.02 -2.10
N GLN A 32 4.31 9.80 -1.40
CA GLN A 32 3.84 10.97 -0.67
C GLN A 32 3.37 12.00 -1.70
N GLU A 33 2.09 11.95 -2.02
CA GLU A 33 1.45 13.01 -2.76
C GLU A 33 1.49 14.30 -1.92
N VAL A 34 2.06 15.36 -2.49
CA VAL A 34 1.69 16.74 -2.12
C VAL A 34 0.38 17.05 -2.84
N SER A 35 -0.65 16.23 -2.63
CA SER A 35 -1.92 16.39 -3.33
C SER A 35 -2.65 17.58 -2.74
N THR A 36 -3.03 18.51 -3.62
CA THR A 36 -3.94 19.62 -3.32
C THR A 36 -5.41 19.19 -3.40
N ASP A 37 -5.70 17.90 -3.57
CA ASP A 37 -7.06 17.37 -3.62
C ASP A 37 -7.43 16.72 -2.28
N PRO A 38 -8.09 17.45 -1.35
CA PRO A 38 -8.49 16.94 -0.05
C PRO A 38 -9.62 15.89 -0.12
N VAL A 39 -10.11 15.53 -1.31
CA VAL A 39 -11.30 14.68 -1.49
C VAL A 39 -10.95 13.23 -1.86
N SER A 40 -9.75 12.95 -2.35
CA SER A 40 -9.38 11.58 -2.76
C SER A 40 -8.95 10.73 -1.55
N ASP A 41 -9.81 9.82 -1.10
CA ASP A 41 -9.51 8.78 -0.09
C ASP A 41 -8.49 7.70 -0.57
N LYS A 42 -7.84 7.93 -1.72
CA LYS A 42 -6.88 7.00 -2.32
C LYS A 42 -5.46 7.33 -1.87
N SER A 43 -4.73 6.29 -1.49
CA SER A 43 -3.28 6.36 -1.26
C SER A 43 -2.54 5.72 -2.43
N PHE A 44 -1.45 6.33 -2.88
CA PHE A 44 -0.67 5.83 -4.01
C PHE A 44 0.59 5.10 -3.55
N PHE A 45 0.83 3.95 -4.16
CA PHE A 45 1.96 3.08 -3.83
C PHE A 45 2.67 2.61 -5.10
N ILE A 46 3.99 2.63 -5.06
CA ILE A 46 4.83 1.92 -6.02
C ILE A 46 5.01 0.49 -5.48
N MET A 47 4.70 -0.50 -6.30
CA MET A 47 4.80 -1.91 -5.95
C MET A 47 5.90 -2.55 -6.80
N GLU A 48 7.06 -2.78 -6.20
CA GLU A 48 8.22 -3.37 -6.88
C GLU A 48 8.15 -4.89 -6.68
N THR A 49 7.69 -5.60 -7.73
CA THR A 49 7.59 -7.06 -7.76
C THR A 49 7.48 -7.59 -9.19
N ASP A 50 8.15 -8.69 -9.48
CA ASP A 50 8.00 -9.42 -10.74
C ASP A 50 6.70 -10.24 -10.79
N GLN A 51 6.00 -10.39 -9.66
CA GLN A 51 4.79 -11.22 -9.53
C GLN A 51 3.51 -10.38 -9.63
N CYS A 52 3.43 -9.51 -10.65
CA CYS A 52 2.31 -8.56 -10.82
C CYS A 52 0.93 -9.24 -10.82
N GLU A 53 0.77 -10.40 -11.47
CA GLU A 53 -0.52 -11.12 -11.50
C GLU A 53 -0.93 -11.63 -10.11
N VAL A 54 0.04 -12.08 -9.30
CA VAL A 54 -0.21 -12.51 -7.93
C VAL A 54 -0.58 -11.30 -7.08
N LEU A 55 0.17 -10.19 -7.19
CA LEU A 55 -0.14 -8.94 -6.50
C LEU A 55 -1.57 -8.46 -6.77
N GLU A 56 -1.99 -8.42 -8.03
CA GLU A 56 -3.35 -7.97 -8.39
C GLU A 56 -4.43 -8.88 -7.82
N ARG A 57 -4.18 -10.19 -7.79
CA ARG A 57 -5.08 -11.16 -7.14
C ARG A 57 -5.15 -10.92 -5.63
N GLU A 58 -4.00 -10.80 -4.96
CA GLU A 58 -3.96 -10.61 -3.51
C GLU A 58 -4.62 -9.28 -3.11
N LEU A 59 -4.39 -8.19 -3.86
CA LEU A 59 -5.05 -6.89 -3.69
C LEU A 59 -6.59 -7.00 -3.83
N ALA A 60 -7.07 -7.82 -4.77
CA ALA A 60 -8.50 -8.03 -4.96
C ALA A 60 -9.15 -8.87 -3.85
N THR A 61 -8.35 -9.69 -3.15
CA THR A 61 -8.82 -10.56 -2.06
C THR A 61 -8.60 -9.99 -0.66
N ASP A 62 -7.71 -9.01 -0.50
CA ASP A 62 -7.38 -8.39 0.78
C ASP A 62 -8.55 -7.55 1.30
N HIS A 63 -9.11 -7.93 2.45
CA HIS A 63 -10.28 -7.29 3.06
C HIS A 63 -10.00 -5.87 3.59
N THR A 64 -8.71 -5.51 3.73
CA THR A 64 -8.30 -4.16 4.08
C THR A 64 -8.33 -3.22 2.87
N VAL A 65 -8.41 -3.75 1.65
CA VAL A 65 -8.52 -3.01 0.40
C VAL A 65 -9.98 -2.95 -0.03
N LYS A 66 -10.47 -1.74 -0.31
CA LYS A 66 -11.81 -1.52 -0.87
C LYS A 66 -11.77 -1.52 -2.39
N TYR A 67 -10.75 -0.87 -2.95
CA TYR A 67 -10.54 -0.78 -4.39
C TYR A 67 -9.06 -0.54 -4.68
N ALA A 68 -8.48 -1.34 -5.58
CA ALA A 68 -7.12 -1.12 -6.07
C ALA A 68 -7.15 -0.98 -7.58
N GLN A 69 -6.45 0.03 -8.09
CA GLN A 69 -6.34 0.27 -9.52
C GLN A 69 -4.91 0.68 -9.87
N ARG A 70 -4.37 0.05 -10.91
CA ARG A 70 -3.13 0.52 -11.54
C ARG A 70 -3.41 1.82 -12.27
N VAL A 71 -2.75 2.90 -11.88
CA VAL A 71 -2.99 4.25 -12.41
C VAL A 71 -1.88 4.72 -13.34
N SER A 72 -0.66 4.24 -13.13
CA SER A 72 0.52 4.62 -13.89
C SER A 72 1.68 3.68 -13.59
N HIS A 73 2.89 4.11 -13.95
CA HIS A 73 4.16 3.48 -13.63
C HIS A 73 5.12 4.55 -13.13
N TYR A 74 6.03 4.14 -12.24
CA TYR A 74 7.19 4.92 -11.82
C TYR A 74 8.42 4.09 -12.17
N GLU A 75 9.23 4.60 -13.11
CA GLU A 75 10.28 3.80 -13.77
C GLU A 75 9.66 2.54 -14.41
N GLU A 76 10.17 1.36 -14.09
CA GLU A 76 9.62 0.07 -14.54
C GLU A 76 8.47 -0.47 -13.68
N TRP A 77 8.25 0.11 -12.48
CA TRP A 77 7.35 -0.45 -11.49
C TRP A 77 5.93 0.12 -11.57
N PRO A 78 4.89 -0.73 -11.39
CA PRO A 78 3.52 -0.28 -11.39
C PRO A 78 3.19 0.62 -10.19
N VAL A 79 2.39 1.65 -10.45
CA VAL A 79 1.79 2.49 -9.41
C VAL A 79 0.32 2.11 -9.24
N TYR A 80 -0.06 1.83 -8.00
CA TYR A 80 -1.43 1.52 -7.62
C TYR A 80 -2.01 2.64 -6.77
N GLY A 81 -3.19 3.12 -7.16
CA GLY A 81 -4.07 3.90 -6.29
C GLY A 81 -4.95 2.93 -5.50
N ILE A 82 -4.82 2.95 -4.18
CA ILE A 82 -5.53 2.04 -3.28
C ILE A 82 -6.49 2.84 -2.39
N GLU A 83 -7.77 2.56 -2.57
CA GLU A 83 -8.83 2.87 -1.62
C GLU A 83 -9.09 1.64 -0.74
N PHE A 84 -9.48 1.89 0.49
CA PHE A 84 -8.87 1.17 1.58
C PHE A 84 -9.99 1.13 2.62
N SER A 85 -10.36 -0.05 3.12
CA SER A 85 -11.62 -0.23 3.85
C SER A 85 -11.59 0.55 5.19
N PRO A 86 -12.75 1.07 5.65
CA PRO A 86 -12.81 1.90 6.86
C PRO A 86 -12.54 1.12 8.16
N LYS A 87 -12.42 -0.20 8.09
CA LYS A 87 -12.18 -1.11 9.23
C LYS A 87 -10.71 -1.50 9.40
N ARG A 88 -9.76 -0.73 8.85
CA ARG A 88 -8.32 -1.02 8.98
C ARG A 88 -7.62 -0.09 9.97
N TYR A 89 -6.56 -0.58 10.59
CA TYR A 89 -5.63 0.29 11.32
C TYR A 89 -4.67 0.94 10.32
N PHE A 90 -4.80 2.25 10.13
CA PHE A 90 -3.88 3.05 9.33
C PHE A 90 -2.87 3.75 10.25
N TRP A 91 -1.58 3.49 10.05
CA TRP A 91 -0.49 4.17 10.76
C TRP A 91 0.24 5.09 9.77
N GLY A 92 -0.32 6.27 9.56
CA GLY A 92 0.31 7.41 8.89
C GLY A 92 0.01 8.69 9.67
N PRO A 93 0.84 9.74 9.59
CA PRO A 93 0.46 11.04 10.13
C PRO A 93 -0.85 11.50 9.47
N LYS A 94 -1.78 12.02 10.28
CA LYS A 94 -2.97 12.71 9.78
C LYS A 94 -2.59 13.96 9.00
#